data_AF-A0A928TN28-F1
#
_entry.id   AF-A0A928TN28-F1
#
_cell.length_a   1.000
_cell.length_b   1.000
_cell.length_c   1.000
_cell.angle_alpha   90.00
_cell.angle_beta   90.00
_cell.angle_gamma   90.00
#
_symmetry.space_group_name_H-M   'P 1'
#
loop_
_entity.id
_entity.type
_entity.pdbx_description
1 polymer ?
#
loop_
_entity_poly.entity_id
_entity_poly.type
_entity_poly.pdbx_seq_one_letter_code
_entity_poly.pdbx_strand_id
1 'polypeptide(L)'
;MVDVARACALLAIASAAGFAQARPLSGQAPPPDPALRARIAGADVAAGERTFERRCATCHDIASDGAHSKGPLLWNVVDRRAGASPGFAYSDAMRRSGHRWTLEALDYYLADTERAVPGRSMDFTGILDAKSRADLIAYLRTMSDAPR
;
A
#
# COMPACT_ATOMS: atom_id res chain seq x y z
N MET A 1 -7.41 39.52 57.45
CA MET A 1 -5.99 39.20 57.24
C MET A 1 -5.75 37.80 57.79
N VAL A 2 -5.71 36.76 56.95
CA VAL A 2 -4.70 35.67 56.93
C VAL A 2 -4.93 34.90 55.62
N ASP A 3 -3.82 34.69 54.91
CA ASP A 3 -3.55 33.79 53.79
C ASP A 3 -4.28 32.44 53.81
N VAL A 4 -4.81 32.02 52.66
CA VAL A 4 -4.94 30.60 52.30
C VAL A 4 -4.54 30.38 50.84
N ALA A 5 -3.28 29.96 50.70
CA ALA A 5 -2.78 28.95 49.77
C ALA A 5 -3.00 29.12 48.26
N ARG A 6 -1.90 29.52 47.58
CA ARG A 6 -1.63 29.21 46.17
C ARG A 6 -1.52 27.69 46.00
N ALA A 7 -2.53 27.07 45.41
CA ALA A 7 -2.38 25.77 44.78
C ALA A 7 -1.83 25.99 43.36
N CYS A 8 -0.53 25.76 43.18
CA CYS A 8 0.10 25.72 41.86
C CYS A 8 -0.30 24.39 41.21
N ALA A 9 -1.34 24.41 40.38
CA ALA A 9 -1.70 23.27 39.55
C ALA A 9 -0.64 23.15 38.43
N LEU A 10 0.32 22.24 38.63
CA LEU A 10 1.20 21.79 37.57
C LEU A 10 0.35 21.02 36.55
N LEU A 11 0.05 21.64 35.42
CA LEU A 11 -0.42 20.92 34.23
C LEU A 11 0.70 19.95 33.82
N ALA A 12 0.49 18.67 34.08
CA ALA A 12 1.24 17.61 33.42
C ALA A 12 0.84 17.60 31.94
N ILE A 13 1.67 18.21 31.09
CA ILE A 13 1.55 18.06 29.64
C ILE A 13 2.11 16.67 29.31
N ALA A 14 1.26 15.66 29.41
CA ALA A 14 1.53 14.38 28.77
C ALA A 14 1.42 14.59 27.25
N SER A 15 2.51 15.01 26.62
CA SER A 15 2.66 14.88 25.17
C SER A 15 2.76 13.40 24.84
N ALA A 16 1.61 12.76 24.69
CA ALA A 16 1.50 11.58 23.87
C ALA A 16 1.76 12.02 22.42
N ALA A 17 3.04 12.12 22.04
CA ALA A 17 3.44 11.94 20.66
C ALA A 17 3.13 10.47 20.33
N GLY A 18 1.85 10.20 20.13
CA GLY A 18 1.37 8.89 19.74
C GLY A 18 2.05 8.54 18.43
N PHE A 19 2.68 7.37 18.39
CA PHE A 19 2.81 6.63 17.16
C PHE A 19 1.42 6.66 16.51
N ALA A 20 1.26 7.48 15.47
CA ALA A 20 0.04 7.49 14.68
C ALA A 20 -0.16 6.04 14.27
N GLN A 21 -1.17 5.39 14.87
CA GLN A 21 -1.42 3.98 14.62
C GLN A 21 -1.77 3.87 13.15
N ALA A 22 -0.81 3.45 12.33
CA ALA A 22 -0.97 3.29 10.91
C ALA A 22 -2.07 2.23 10.70
N ARG A 23 -3.21 2.65 10.13
CA ARG A 23 -4.43 1.86 10.05
C ARG A 23 -4.41 0.93 8.83
N PRO A 24 -5.12 -0.20 8.87
CA PRO A 24 -5.37 -1.01 7.68
C PRO A 24 -6.08 -0.22 6.58
N LEU A 25 -5.86 -0.62 5.32
CA LEU A 25 -6.61 -0.15 4.14
C LEU A 25 -8.03 -0.72 4.17
N SER A 26 -8.88 -0.19 5.05
CA SER A 26 -10.30 -0.56 5.18
C SER A 26 -11.19 0.54 4.61
N GLY A 27 -11.80 0.30 3.45
CA GLY A 27 -12.85 1.14 2.84
C GLY A 27 -12.40 2.47 2.25
N GLN A 28 -11.25 3.02 2.63
CA GLN A 28 -10.71 4.27 2.11
C GLN A 28 -9.26 4.11 1.64
N ALA A 29 -8.92 4.76 0.53
CA ALA A 29 -7.53 4.89 0.07
C ALA A 29 -6.81 5.98 0.88
N PRO A 30 -5.48 5.89 1.04
CA PRO A 30 -4.72 7.02 1.55
C PRO A 30 -4.93 8.25 0.64
N PRO A 31 -4.92 9.48 1.20
CA PRO A 31 -5.08 10.69 0.41
C PRO A 31 -3.93 10.85 -0.59
N PRO A 32 -4.13 11.56 -1.71
CA PRO A 32 -3.06 11.80 -2.67
C PRO A 32 -1.79 12.36 -2.03
N ASP A 33 -0.63 11.78 -2.36
CA ASP A 33 0.68 12.23 -1.85
C ASP A 33 1.51 12.86 -2.99
N PRO A 34 1.67 14.20 -3.03
CA PRO A 34 2.47 14.87 -4.04
C PRO A 34 3.92 14.38 -4.12
N ALA A 35 4.52 13.97 -3.00
CA ALA A 35 5.89 13.46 -2.99
C ALA A 35 5.98 12.08 -3.66
N LEU A 36 5.01 11.20 -3.41
CA LEU A 36 4.88 9.95 -4.16
C LEU A 36 4.65 10.21 -5.65
N ARG A 37 3.76 11.15 -6.01
CA ARG A 37 3.48 11.48 -7.41
C ARG A 37 4.73 11.99 -8.13
N ALA A 38 5.52 12.84 -7.49
CA ALA A 38 6.80 13.31 -8.02
C ALA A 38 7.81 12.16 -8.20
N ARG A 39 7.90 11.24 -7.22
CA ARG A 39 8.76 10.03 -7.34
C ARG A 39 8.35 9.15 -8.51
N ILE A 40 7.04 8.90 -8.68
CA ILE A 40 6.51 8.08 -9.79
C ILE A 40 6.73 8.77 -11.14
N ALA A 41 6.62 10.11 -11.20
CA ALA A 41 6.87 10.86 -12.44
C ALA A 41 8.33 10.79 -12.90
N GLY A 42 9.28 10.70 -11.97
CA GLY A 42 10.72 10.53 -12.24
C GLY A 42 11.22 9.08 -12.11
N ALA A 43 10.31 8.10 -12.10
CA ALA A 43 10.66 6.70 -11.84
C ALA A 43 11.34 6.02 -13.03
N ASP A 44 12.16 5.01 -12.74
CA ASP A 44 12.75 4.12 -13.73
C ASP A 44 11.87 2.88 -13.90
N VAL A 45 11.10 2.85 -15.00
CA VAL A 45 10.17 1.76 -15.32
C VAL A 45 10.92 0.42 -15.49
N ALA A 46 12.12 0.42 -16.07
CA ALA A 46 12.91 -0.80 -16.24
C ALA A 46 13.44 -1.31 -14.90
N ALA A 47 13.76 -0.43 -13.95
CA ALA A 47 14.05 -0.83 -12.58
C ALA A 47 12.82 -1.42 -11.87
N GLY A 48 11.63 -0.89 -12.17
CA GLY A 48 10.35 -1.43 -11.72
C GLY A 48 10.09 -2.85 -12.21
N GLU A 49 10.29 -3.09 -13.50
CA GLU A 49 10.20 -4.42 -14.12
C GLU A 49 11.14 -5.42 -13.44
N ARG A 50 12.43 -5.06 -13.30
CA ARG A 50 13.41 -5.92 -12.60
C ARG A 50 13.02 -6.18 -11.14
N THR A 51 12.32 -5.24 -10.50
CA THR A 51 11.80 -5.43 -9.14
C THR A 51 10.64 -6.42 -9.14
N PHE A 52 9.72 -6.30 -10.10
CA PHE A 52 8.63 -7.25 -10.30
C PHE A 52 9.16 -8.67 -10.52
N GLU A 53 10.11 -8.86 -11.43
CA GLU A 53 10.73 -10.17 -11.71
C GLU A 53 11.29 -10.83 -10.45
N ARG A 54 12.05 -10.06 -9.65
CA ARG A 54 12.74 -10.60 -8.47
C ARG A 54 11.83 -10.82 -7.26
N ARG A 55 10.74 -10.06 -7.13
CA ARG A 55 9.94 -9.99 -5.89
C ARG A 55 8.50 -10.48 -6.05
N CYS A 56 7.98 -10.51 -7.28
CA CYS A 56 6.56 -10.70 -7.54
C CYS A 56 6.29 -11.87 -8.51
N ALA A 57 7.14 -12.05 -9.52
CA ALA A 57 6.91 -12.98 -10.64
C ALA A 57 6.83 -14.46 -10.23
N THR A 58 7.37 -14.84 -9.06
CA THR A 58 7.20 -16.20 -8.52
C THR A 58 5.75 -16.54 -8.19
N CYS A 59 4.92 -15.54 -7.90
CA CYS A 59 3.53 -15.72 -7.48
C CYS A 59 2.53 -15.09 -8.44
N HIS A 60 2.93 -14.06 -9.18
CA HIS A 60 2.06 -13.26 -10.02
C HIS A 60 2.51 -13.29 -11.47
N ASP A 61 1.55 -13.53 -12.35
CA ASP A 61 1.66 -13.15 -13.75
C ASP A 61 1.23 -11.70 -13.92
N ILE A 62 1.71 -11.06 -14.98
CA ILE A 62 1.36 -9.69 -15.36
C ILE A 62 1.06 -9.51 -16.84
N ALA A 63 1.23 -10.55 -17.67
CA ALA A 63 0.86 -10.47 -19.08
C ALA A 63 -0.67 -10.31 -19.27
N SER A 64 -1.10 -9.63 -20.33
CA SER A 64 -2.53 -9.40 -20.59
C SER A 64 -3.34 -10.68 -20.80
N ASP A 65 -2.69 -11.73 -21.32
CA ASP A 65 -3.22 -13.08 -21.53
C ASP A 65 -2.71 -14.08 -20.48
N GLY A 66 -2.11 -13.58 -19.40
CA GLY A 66 -1.55 -14.36 -18.32
C GLY A 66 -2.60 -15.06 -17.45
N ALA A 67 -2.13 -15.84 -16.48
CA ALA A 67 -2.98 -16.66 -15.62
C ALA A 67 -2.85 -16.33 -14.12
N HIS A 68 -3.83 -16.81 -13.36
CA HIS A 68 -3.70 -16.89 -11.90
C HIS A 68 -2.75 -18.01 -11.50
N SER A 69 -2.01 -17.81 -10.41
CA SER A 69 -1.10 -18.81 -9.84
C SER A 69 -1.24 -18.79 -8.31
N LYS A 70 -0.14 -18.75 -7.56
CA LYS A 70 -0.15 -18.50 -6.11
C LYS A 70 -0.81 -17.16 -5.77
N GLY A 71 -0.63 -16.16 -6.63
CA GLY A 71 -1.29 -14.86 -6.57
C GLY A 71 -2.19 -14.58 -7.78
N PRO A 72 -3.05 -13.55 -7.70
CA PRO A 72 -3.90 -13.13 -8.82
C PRO A 72 -3.07 -12.54 -9.97
N LEU A 73 -3.64 -12.56 -11.17
CA LEU A 73 -3.11 -11.84 -12.34
C LEU A 73 -3.10 -10.32 -12.06
N LEU A 74 -1.99 -9.66 -12.38
CA LEU A 74 -1.80 -8.24 -12.09
C LEU A 74 -1.98 -7.31 -13.30
N TRP A 75 -2.32 -7.83 -14.48
CA TRP A 75 -2.80 -6.98 -15.57
C TRP A 75 -3.99 -6.13 -15.11
N ASN A 76 -3.99 -4.84 -15.46
CA ASN A 76 -4.98 -3.86 -14.99
C ASN A 76 -5.10 -3.76 -13.46
N VAL A 77 -4.02 -3.97 -12.69
CA VAL A 77 -4.10 -3.89 -11.22
C VAL A 77 -4.33 -2.46 -10.72
N VAL A 78 -3.71 -1.46 -11.36
CA VAL A 78 -3.84 -0.05 -10.94
C VAL A 78 -5.30 0.36 -11.04
N ASP A 79 -5.80 1.00 -9.97
CA ASP A 79 -7.19 1.37 -9.76
C ASP A 79 -8.19 0.20 -9.67
N ARG A 80 -7.80 -1.07 -9.82
CA ARG A 80 -8.74 -2.18 -9.63
C ARG A 80 -9.22 -2.25 -8.17
N ARG A 81 -10.48 -2.67 -7.96
CA ARG A 81 -10.98 -2.99 -6.61
C ARG A 81 -10.15 -4.14 -6.02
N ALA A 82 -9.72 -3.99 -4.78
CA ALA A 82 -8.97 -5.04 -4.10
C ALA A 82 -9.83 -6.30 -3.90
N GLY A 83 -9.19 -7.47 -4.00
CA GLY A 83 -9.87 -8.75 -3.82
C GLY A 83 -10.93 -9.08 -4.87
N ALA A 84 -10.81 -8.53 -6.10
CA ALA A 84 -11.86 -8.61 -7.12
C ALA A 84 -11.41 -9.10 -8.50
N SER A 85 -10.20 -9.67 -8.66
CA SER A 85 -9.84 -10.34 -9.92
C SER A 85 -10.76 -11.55 -10.14
N PRO A 86 -11.52 -11.61 -11.24
CA PRO A 86 -12.42 -12.72 -11.51
C PRO A 86 -11.68 -14.05 -11.54
N GLY A 87 -12.20 -15.08 -10.87
CA GLY A 87 -11.61 -16.43 -10.87
C GLY A 87 -10.47 -16.66 -9.87
N PHE A 88 -10.00 -15.64 -9.14
CA PHE A 88 -9.00 -15.83 -8.08
C PHE A 88 -9.64 -15.95 -6.68
N ALA A 89 -9.22 -16.97 -5.92
CA ALA A 89 -9.65 -17.18 -4.54
C ALA A 89 -8.83 -16.33 -3.57
N TYR A 90 -9.36 -15.16 -3.19
CA TYR A 90 -8.70 -14.25 -2.25
C TYR A 90 -8.90 -14.65 -0.79
N SER A 91 -7.94 -14.27 0.06
CA SER A 91 -8.13 -14.24 1.52
C SER A 91 -9.35 -13.41 1.92
N ASP A 92 -9.97 -13.82 3.01
CA ASP A 92 -11.09 -13.15 3.66
C ASP A 92 -10.81 -11.66 3.95
N ALA A 93 -9.61 -11.35 4.45
CA ALA A 93 -9.18 -9.98 4.71
C ALA A 93 -9.14 -9.14 3.42
N MET A 94 -8.52 -9.66 2.36
CA MET A 94 -8.41 -8.94 1.10
C MET A 94 -9.78 -8.69 0.45
N ARG A 95 -10.71 -9.67 0.48
CA ARG A 95 -12.08 -9.50 -0.06
C ARG A 95 -12.87 -8.39 0.66
N ARG A 96 -12.67 -8.27 1.98
CA ARG A 96 -13.37 -7.29 2.84
C ARG A 96 -12.68 -5.92 2.91
N SER A 97 -11.46 -5.81 2.41
CA SER A 97 -10.66 -4.58 2.51
C SER A 97 -11.35 -3.34 1.90
N GLY A 98 -12.16 -3.52 0.85
CA GLY A 98 -13.02 -2.47 0.29
C GLY A 98 -12.32 -1.31 -0.41
N HIS A 99 -10.98 -1.29 -0.46
CA HIS A 99 -10.21 -0.25 -1.15
C HIS A 99 -10.01 -0.55 -2.64
N ARG A 100 -9.47 0.43 -3.37
CA ARG A 100 -8.97 0.29 -4.74
C ARG A 100 -7.44 0.46 -4.73
N TRP A 101 -6.77 -0.19 -5.67
CA TRP A 101 -5.32 -0.10 -5.85
C TRP A 101 -4.88 1.23 -6.50
N THR A 102 -5.18 2.34 -5.83
CA THR A 102 -4.61 3.66 -6.15
C THR A 102 -3.09 3.63 -5.98
N LEU A 103 -2.38 4.64 -6.50
CA LEU A 103 -0.91 4.70 -6.36
C LEU A 103 -0.49 4.73 -4.88
N GLU A 104 -1.22 5.47 -4.06
CA GLU A 104 -0.98 5.58 -2.63
C GLU A 104 -1.32 4.29 -1.87
N ALA A 105 -2.41 3.60 -2.25
CA ALA A 105 -2.73 2.29 -1.68
C ALA A 105 -1.68 1.24 -2.04
N LEU A 106 -1.16 1.26 -3.27
CA LEU A 106 -0.07 0.38 -3.71
C LEU A 106 1.22 0.70 -2.95
N ASP A 107 1.62 1.97 -2.84
CA ASP A 107 2.82 2.35 -2.08
C ASP A 107 2.72 1.92 -0.61
N TYR A 108 1.57 2.18 0.02
CA TYR A 108 1.32 1.80 1.41
C TYR A 108 1.34 0.28 1.63
N TYR A 109 0.68 -0.47 0.73
CA TYR A 109 0.64 -1.93 0.78
C TYR A 109 2.02 -2.56 0.52
N LEU A 110 2.75 -2.04 -0.46
CA LEU A 110 4.09 -2.51 -0.79
C LEU A 110 5.11 -2.12 0.28
N ALA A 111 4.89 -1.08 1.09
CA ALA A 111 5.77 -0.75 2.21
C ALA A 111 5.67 -1.77 3.35
N ASP A 112 4.45 -2.21 3.67
CA ASP A 112 4.16 -3.20 4.70
C ASP A 112 2.77 -3.80 4.46
N THR A 113 2.76 -5.02 3.95
CA THR A 113 1.52 -5.67 3.49
C THR A 113 0.64 -6.17 4.64
N GLU A 114 1.23 -6.60 5.76
CA GLU A 114 0.49 -7.09 6.92
C GLU A 114 -0.15 -5.93 7.65
N ARG A 115 0.58 -4.82 7.81
CA ARG A 115 0.00 -3.57 8.34
C ARG A 115 -1.13 -3.05 7.46
N ALA A 116 -0.95 -3.12 6.14
CA ALA A 116 -1.92 -2.59 5.20
C ALA A 116 -3.18 -3.45 5.08
N VAL A 117 -3.06 -4.78 5.07
CA VAL A 117 -4.21 -5.69 5.06
C VAL A 117 -3.94 -6.86 6.02
N PRO A 118 -4.22 -6.69 7.32
CA PRO A 118 -3.97 -7.75 8.31
C PRO A 118 -4.76 -9.02 8.00
N GLY A 119 -4.11 -10.18 8.09
CA GLY A 119 -4.72 -11.48 7.77
C GLY A 119 -4.85 -11.77 6.27
N ARG A 120 -4.09 -11.07 5.43
CA ARG A 120 -3.94 -11.39 4.00
C ARG A 120 -3.15 -12.70 3.83
N SER A 121 -3.44 -13.45 2.76
CA SER A 121 -2.76 -14.73 2.48
C SER A 121 -1.49 -14.63 1.65
N MET A 122 -1.21 -13.48 1.03
CA MET A 122 0.07 -13.26 0.33
C MET A 122 1.19 -13.37 1.37
N ASP A 123 2.31 -14.03 1.05
CA ASP A 123 3.46 -14.12 1.97
C ASP A 123 4.61 -13.28 1.41
N PHE A 124 4.59 -11.99 1.76
CA PHE A 124 5.56 -11.00 1.27
C PHE A 124 5.58 -9.81 2.21
N THR A 125 6.67 -9.55 2.92
CA THR A 125 6.69 -8.51 3.97
C THR A 125 6.51 -7.09 3.42
N GLY A 126 7.23 -6.77 2.34
CA GLY A 126 7.19 -5.46 1.70
C GLY A 126 8.54 -5.07 1.07
N ILE A 127 8.62 -3.81 0.62
CA ILE A 127 9.79 -3.16 0.02
C ILE A 127 10.00 -1.86 0.80
N LEU A 128 11.04 -1.80 1.63
CA LEU A 128 11.29 -0.65 2.49
C LEU A 128 11.70 0.61 1.70
N ASP A 129 12.49 0.42 0.65
CA ASP A 129 12.97 1.52 -0.18
C ASP A 129 11.84 2.15 -1.00
N ALA A 130 11.56 3.42 -0.72
CA ALA A 130 10.48 4.16 -1.36
C ALA A 130 10.72 4.38 -2.86
N LYS A 131 11.98 4.49 -3.29
CA LYS A 131 12.30 4.60 -4.72
C LYS A 131 11.93 3.31 -5.47
N SER A 132 12.33 2.16 -4.94
CA SER A 132 12.01 0.85 -5.52
C SER A 132 10.50 0.62 -5.62
N ARG A 133 9.72 1.07 -4.62
CA ARG A 133 8.25 1.02 -4.71
C ARG A 133 7.71 1.94 -5.79
N ALA A 134 8.20 3.17 -5.90
CA ALA A 134 7.77 4.10 -6.95
C ALA A 134 8.11 3.57 -8.36
N ASP A 135 9.29 2.99 -8.55
CA ASP A 135 9.71 2.34 -9.80
C ASP A 135 8.78 1.15 -10.13
N LEU A 136 8.49 0.28 -9.16
CA LEU A 136 7.56 -0.84 -9.34
C LEU A 136 6.16 -0.34 -9.69
N ILE A 137 5.63 0.66 -8.99
CA ILE A 137 4.30 1.23 -9.29
C ILE A 137 4.28 1.84 -10.68
N ALA A 138 5.35 2.54 -11.10
CA ALA A 138 5.46 3.06 -12.46
C ALA A 138 5.41 1.96 -13.52
N TYR A 139 6.07 0.83 -13.27
CA TYR A 139 5.95 -0.35 -14.12
C TYR A 139 4.53 -0.94 -14.12
N LEU A 140 3.88 -1.13 -12.96
CA LEU A 140 2.51 -1.64 -12.90
C LEU A 140 1.51 -0.76 -13.67
N ARG A 141 1.74 0.56 -13.74
CA ARG A 141 0.92 1.49 -14.53
C ARG A 141 0.99 1.23 -16.03
N THR A 142 2.09 0.68 -16.55
CA THR A 142 2.22 0.34 -17.97
C THR A 142 1.58 -0.99 -18.33
N MET A 143 1.23 -1.82 -17.33
CA MET A 143 0.66 -3.15 -17.48
C MET A 143 -0.88 -3.10 -17.48
N SER A 144 -1.44 -2.41 -18.46
CA SER A 144 -2.88 -2.16 -18.57
C SER A 144 -3.32 -1.90 -20.01
N ASP A 145 -4.57 -2.22 -20.32
CA ASP A 145 -5.22 -1.82 -21.58
C ASP A 145 -5.39 -0.30 -21.69
N ALA A 146 -5.39 0.41 -20.56
CA ALA A 146 -5.49 1.85 -20.49
C ALA A 146 -4.52 2.40 -19.43
N PRO A 147 -3.21 2.51 -19.74
CA PRO A 147 -2.20 3.04 -18.81
C PRO A 147 -2.58 4.43 -18.27
N ARG A 148 -2.45 4.65 -16.97
CA ARG A 148 -2.80 5.91 -16.28
C ARG A 148 -1.77 6.31 -15.28
#